data_AF-A0A256F117-F1
#
_entry.id   AF-A0A256F117-F1
#
_cell.length_a   1.000
_cell.length_b   1.000
_cell.length_c   1.000
_cell.angle_alpha   90.00
_cell.angle_beta   90.00
_cell.angle_gamma   90.00
#
_symmetry.space_group_name_H-M   'P 1'
#
loop_
_entity.id
_entity.type
_entity.pdbx_description
1 polymer ?
#
loop_
_entity_poly.entity_id
_entity_poly.type
_entity_poly.pdbx_seq_one_letter_code
_entity_poly.pdbx_strand_id
1 'polypeptide(L)'
;MSEQPIRAKLLAAPADVLKTLPAMGKLMINSKSCGATHERIGVVERVEVRDGWVHFSGPEHHSRIDLNAIASMIVDRSSIMQEKVYPRIDLLASDESVIGSVIGFDGAEPFDKALDSFGFATLEPKAKDQSTMEKQEVGEDDPGLTPFAAAQRNKAEIRIALELPAFKQEWSGEMPEVRPSRGFINVMKPDFHLHLKAGHVASWREIRKGDDLTFYALNEAGDETGLIVSGNKEAFQ
;
A
#
# COMPACT_ATOMS: atom_id res chain seq x y z
N MET A 1 0.51 31.82 10.03
CA MET A 1 0.96 30.41 10.08
C MET A 1 2.09 30.32 9.08
N SER A 2 3.29 29.91 9.48
CA SER A 2 4.40 29.73 8.54
C SER A 2 4.02 28.64 7.53
N GLU A 3 4.16 28.92 6.24
CA GLU A 3 3.96 27.91 5.20
C GLU A 3 4.93 26.74 5.45
N GLN A 4 4.39 25.55 5.68
CA GLN A 4 5.19 24.34 5.79
C GLN A 4 5.91 24.10 4.46
N PRO A 5 7.17 23.61 4.46
CA PRO A 5 7.89 23.34 3.23
C PRO A 5 7.12 22.30 2.38
N ILE A 6 7.04 22.54 1.06
CA ILE A 6 6.36 21.64 0.11
C ILE A 6 6.96 20.24 0.19
N ARG A 7 8.29 20.14 0.27
CA ARG A 7 9.01 18.88 0.44
C ARG A 7 10.08 19.05 1.51
N ALA A 8 10.13 18.12 2.46
CA ALA A 8 11.11 18.17 3.54
C ALA A 8 11.42 16.79 4.12
N LYS A 9 12.65 16.63 4.62
CA LYS A 9 13.05 15.50 5.45
C LYS A 9 12.61 15.73 6.89
N LEU A 10 11.94 14.74 7.49
CA LEU A 10 11.69 14.72 8.92
C LEU A 10 12.97 14.38 9.69
N LEU A 11 13.26 15.15 10.73
CA LEU A 11 14.47 15.01 11.57
C LEU A 11 14.19 14.26 12.88
N ALA A 12 13.10 13.50 12.93
CA ALA A 12 12.68 12.71 14.08
C ALA A 12 12.82 11.21 13.81
N ALA A 13 12.85 10.41 14.88
CA ALA A 13 12.89 8.96 14.76
C ALA A 13 11.60 8.43 14.10
N PRO A 14 11.67 7.41 13.23
CA PRO A 14 10.49 6.87 12.55
C PRO A 14 9.36 6.46 13.49
N ALA A 15 9.70 5.82 14.61
CA ALA A 15 8.72 5.39 15.60
C ALA A 15 7.91 6.57 16.18
N ASP A 16 8.53 7.72 16.40
CA ASP A 16 7.86 8.87 17.03
C ASP A 16 6.92 9.56 16.05
N VAL A 17 7.32 9.69 14.78
CA VAL A 17 6.46 10.20 13.72
C VAL A 17 5.29 9.26 13.48
N LEU A 18 5.53 7.96 13.34
CA LEU A 18 4.48 7.00 13.01
C LEU A 18 3.46 6.81 14.15
N LYS A 19 3.82 7.10 15.41
CA LYS A 19 2.85 7.15 16.52
C LYS A 19 1.82 8.27 16.38
N THR A 20 2.06 9.27 15.54
CA THR A 20 1.12 10.39 15.34
C THR A 20 0.02 10.11 14.34
N LEU A 21 0.11 9.00 13.57
CA LEU A 21 -0.86 8.68 12.52
C LEU A 21 -2.33 8.69 12.98
N PRO A 22 -2.70 8.22 14.18
CA PRO A 22 -4.09 8.30 14.65
C PRO A 22 -4.67 9.72 14.73
N ALA A 23 -3.81 10.74 14.84
CA ALA A 23 -4.24 12.15 14.92
C ALA A 23 -4.43 12.80 13.54
N MET A 24 -4.08 12.13 12.44
CA MET A 24 -4.12 12.70 11.09
C MET A 24 -5.47 12.53 10.38
N GLY A 25 -6.46 11.90 11.03
CA GLY A 25 -7.75 11.60 10.44
C GLY A 25 -7.68 10.39 9.49
N LYS A 26 -8.39 10.46 8.37
CA LYS A 26 -8.37 9.43 7.34
C LYS A 26 -7.04 9.45 6.60
N LEU A 27 -6.40 8.28 6.52
CA LEU A 27 -5.12 8.04 5.89
C LEU A 27 -5.23 6.94 4.83
N MET A 28 -4.30 6.94 3.88
CA MET A 28 -3.97 5.76 3.08
C MET A 28 -2.57 5.28 3.43
N ILE A 29 -2.41 3.99 3.70
CA ILE A 29 -1.10 3.35 3.79
C ILE A 29 -0.95 2.46 2.56
N ASN A 30 0.10 2.69 1.78
CA ASN A 30 0.38 1.87 0.61
C ASN A 30 1.83 1.39 0.53
N SER A 31 2.01 0.33 -0.22
CA SER A 31 3.30 -0.11 -0.74
C SER A 31 3.08 -0.78 -2.10
N LYS A 32 4.17 -0.96 -2.84
CA LYS A 32 4.15 -1.56 -4.17
C LYS A 32 5.29 -2.54 -4.35
N SER A 33 5.04 -3.62 -5.08
CA SER A 33 6.06 -4.58 -5.48
C SER A 33 5.65 -5.25 -6.78
N CYS A 34 6.59 -5.40 -7.71
CA CYS A 34 6.43 -6.15 -8.96
C CYS A 34 5.06 -5.95 -9.64
N GLY A 35 4.65 -4.69 -9.85
CA GLY A 35 3.40 -4.35 -10.54
C GLY A 35 2.13 -4.32 -9.68
N ALA A 36 2.17 -4.80 -8.44
CA ALA A 36 1.08 -4.68 -7.48
C ALA A 36 1.27 -3.42 -6.61
N THR A 37 0.23 -2.59 -6.51
CA THR A 37 0.10 -1.53 -5.48
C THR A 37 -1.03 -1.92 -4.55
N HIS A 38 -0.75 -2.04 -3.26
CA HIS A 38 -1.72 -2.40 -2.24
C HIS A 38 -1.95 -1.22 -1.30
N GLU A 39 -3.20 -0.77 -1.20
CA GLU A 39 -3.58 0.44 -0.46
C GLU A 39 -4.66 0.11 0.57
N ARG A 40 -4.43 0.48 1.83
CA ARG A 40 -5.45 0.47 2.88
C ARG A 40 -5.81 1.91 3.21
N ILE A 41 -7.10 2.20 3.31
CA ILE A 41 -7.66 3.55 3.38
C ILE A 41 -8.61 3.63 4.56
N GLY A 42 -8.39 4.58 5.46
CA GLY A 42 -9.17 4.66 6.69
C GLY A 42 -8.44 5.34 7.83
N VAL A 43 -9.05 5.32 9.01
CA VAL A 43 -8.46 5.79 10.25
C VAL A 43 -7.54 4.71 10.84
N VAL A 44 -6.30 5.08 11.12
CA VAL A 44 -5.41 4.25 11.95
C VAL A 44 -5.81 4.45 13.40
N GLU A 45 -6.47 3.47 14.02
CA GLU A 45 -6.95 3.61 15.40
C GLU A 45 -5.81 3.50 16.41
N ARG A 46 -4.83 2.64 16.12
CA ARG A 46 -3.78 2.29 17.07
C ARG A 46 -2.46 2.01 16.38
N VAL A 47 -1.40 2.54 16.99
CA VAL A 47 -0.01 2.33 16.60
C VAL A 47 0.75 1.72 17.77
N GLU A 48 1.38 0.58 17.54
CA GLU A 48 2.19 -0.12 18.55
C GLU A 48 3.58 -0.43 18.01
N VAL A 49 4.61 -0.21 18.82
CA VAL A 49 5.98 -0.62 18.48
C VAL A 49 6.32 -1.86 19.29
N ARG A 50 6.66 -2.95 18.61
CA ARG A 50 7.09 -4.21 19.24
C ARG A 50 8.04 -4.96 18.32
N ASP A 51 9.06 -5.59 18.90
CA ASP A 51 10.01 -6.45 18.19
C ASP A 51 10.71 -5.78 16.99
N GLY A 52 10.94 -4.46 17.04
CA GLY A 52 11.53 -3.69 15.93
C GLY A 52 10.53 -3.30 14.83
N TRP A 53 9.27 -3.71 14.93
CA TRP A 53 8.20 -3.36 14.00
C TRP A 53 7.28 -2.30 14.58
N VAL A 54 6.78 -1.42 13.72
CA VAL A 54 5.60 -0.61 14.02
C VAL A 54 4.38 -1.29 13.40
N HIS A 55 3.32 -1.46 14.19
CA HIS A 55 2.06 -2.07 13.81
C HIS A 55 0.96 -1.01 13.76
N PHE A 56 0.20 -1.01 12.66
CA PHE A 56 -0.98 -0.18 12.45
C PHE A 56 -2.20 -1.08 12.52
N SER A 57 -3.15 -0.70 13.37
CA SER A 57 -4.37 -1.49 13.61
C SER A 57 -5.60 -0.60 13.69
N GLY A 58 -6.72 -1.19 13.29
CA GLY A 58 -8.06 -0.62 13.25
C GLY A 58 -8.93 -1.44 12.27
N PRO A 59 -10.23 -1.14 12.13
CA PRO A 59 -11.09 -1.82 11.17
C PRO A 59 -10.56 -1.73 9.73
N GLU A 60 -9.94 -0.60 9.37
CA GLU A 60 -9.50 -0.27 8.01
C GLU A 60 -7.99 -0.48 7.80
N HIS A 61 -7.22 -0.75 8.87
CA HIS A 61 -5.76 -0.90 8.78
C HIS A 61 -5.29 -2.15 9.51
N HIS A 62 -4.54 -2.97 8.79
CA HIS A 62 -3.81 -4.11 9.33
C HIS A 62 -2.47 -4.19 8.60
N SER A 63 -1.48 -3.47 9.11
CA SER A 63 -0.16 -3.42 8.49
C SER A 63 0.95 -3.27 9.52
N ARG A 64 2.17 -3.57 9.10
CA ARG A 64 3.38 -3.36 9.91
C ARG A 64 4.59 -3.07 9.04
N ILE A 65 5.52 -2.29 9.60
CA ILE A 65 6.74 -1.86 8.92
C ILE A 65 7.92 -2.08 9.86
N ASP A 66 9.03 -2.61 9.32
CA ASP A 66 10.27 -2.76 10.07
C ASP A 66 10.92 -1.38 10.26
N LEU A 67 11.08 -0.95 11.50
CA LEU A 67 11.67 0.35 11.82
C LEU A 67 13.14 0.43 11.42
N ASN A 68 13.87 -0.69 11.44
CA ASN A 68 15.29 -0.71 11.09
C ASN A 68 15.51 -0.52 9.59
N ALA A 69 14.51 -0.81 8.77
CA ALA A 69 14.58 -0.60 7.33
C ALA A 69 14.44 0.89 6.95
N ILE A 70 13.82 1.72 7.81
CA ILE A 70 13.55 3.12 7.52
C ILE A 70 14.80 3.97 7.78
N ALA A 71 15.50 4.32 6.70
CA ALA A 71 16.68 5.20 6.75
C ALA A 71 16.30 6.70 6.77
N SER A 72 15.19 7.07 6.14
CA SER A 72 14.69 8.45 6.18
C SER A 72 13.19 8.53 5.91
N MET A 73 12.59 9.65 6.32
CA MET A 73 11.18 9.97 6.03
C MET A 73 11.08 11.31 5.34
N ILE A 74 10.38 11.37 4.22
CA ILE A 74 10.17 12.58 3.45
C ILE A 74 8.69 12.95 3.47
N VAL A 75 8.40 14.16 3.93
CA VAL A 75 7.06 14.74 3.76
C VAL A 75 7.01 15.47 2.43
N ASP A 76 5.94 15.23 1.67
CA ASP A 76 5.65 15.88 0.40
C ASP A 76 4.20 16.34 0.37
N ARG A 77 3.99 17.63 0.09
CA ARG A 77 2.70 18.34 0.03
C ARG A 77 2.38 18.83 -1.38
N SER A 78 3.12 18.35 -2.39
CA SER A 78 2.96 18.79 -3.78
C SER A 78 1.76 18.17 -4.49
N SER A 79 1.20 17.09 -3.96
CA SER A 79 0.04 16.41 -4.54
C SER A 79 -1.23 17.24 -4.31
N ILE A 80 -1.77 17.82 -5.38
CA ILE A 80 -3.02 18.58 -5.37
C ILE A 80 -3.98 17.94 -6.37
N MET A 81 -5.14 17.50 -5.88
CA MET A 81 -6.23 16.97 -6.70
C MET A 81 -7.53 17.67 -6.34
N GLN A 82 -8.21 18.24 -7.33
CA GLN A 82 -9.48 18.97 -7.13
C GLN A 82 -9.35 20.01 -6.00
N GLU A 83 -8.30 20.83 -6.04
CA GLU A 83 -7.98 21.90 -5.07
C GLU A 83 -7.63 21.42 -3.64
N LYS A 84 -7.67 20.11 -3.38
CA LYS A 84 -7.26 19.52 -2.10
C LYS A 84 -5.82 19.01 -2.16
N VAL A 85 -5.02 19.39 -1.17
CA VAL A 85 -3.68 18.84 -0.95
C VAL A 85 -3.79 17.47 -0.29
N TYR A 86 -3.08 16.48 -0.83
CA TYR A 86 -2.94 15.14 -0.24
C TYR A 86 -1.50 14.99 0.23
N PRO A 87 -1.17 15.46 1.45
CA PRO A 87 0.18 15.37 1.97
C PRO A 87 0.57 13.91 2.16
N ARG A 88 1.85 13.58 2.02
CA ARG A 88 2.33 12.21 2.22
C ARG A 88 3.64 12.16 2.98
N ILE A 89 3.87 11.06 3.69
CA ILE A 89 5.16 10.65 4.23
C ILE A 89 5.63 9.45 3.42
N ASP A 90 6.75 9.58 2.72
CA ASP A 90 7.46 8.43 2.15
C ASP A 90 8.45 7.87 3.17
N LEU A 91 8.40 6.56 3.39
CA LEU A 91 9.36 5.83 4.23
C LEU A 91 10.41 5.22 3.32
N LEU A 92 11.63 5.74 3.39
CA LEU A 92 12.71 5.37 2.48
C LEU A 92 13.71 4.43 3.16
N ALA A 93 14.14 3.42 2.41
CA ALA A 93 15.28 2.58 2.76
C ALA A 93 16.61 3.31 2.48
N SER A 94 17.73 2.68 2.85
CA SER A 94 19.07 3.26 2.68
C SER A 94 19.50 3.46 1.23
N ASP A 95 18.89 2.73 0.30
CA ASP A 95 19.07 2.87 -1.15
C ASP A 95 18.08 3.86 -1.79
N GLU A 96 17.39 4.65 -0.96
CA GLU A 96 16.35 5.62 -1.34
C GLU A 96 15.09 4.99 -1.97
N SER A 97 14.97 3.66 -1.99
CA SER A 97 13.73 3.00 -2.38
C SER A 97 12.61 3.26 -1.36
N VAL A 98 11.37 3.34 -1.84
CA VAL A 98 10.20 3.55 -0.97
C VAL A 98 9.73 2.19 -0.41
N ILE A 99 9.79 2.04 0.91
CA ILE A 99 9.25 0.88 1.64
C ILE A 99 7.72 0.92 1.62
N GLY A 100 7.17 2.11 1.86
CA GLY A 100 5.74 2.42 1.83
C GLY A 100 5.50 3.90 2.05
N SER A 101 4.27 4.34 1.81
CA SER A 101 3.88 5.73 1.99
C SER A 101 2.62 5.85 2.83
N VAL A 102 2.52 6.93 3.60
CA VAL A 102 1.33 7.33 4.35
C VAL A 102 0.79 8.61 3.74
N ILE A 103 -0.46 8.62 3.28
CA ILE A 103 -1.08 9.77 2.59
C ILE A 103 -2.25 10.29 3.42
N GLY A 104 -2.27 11.59 3.71
CA GLY A 104 -3.37 12.28 4.37
C GLY A 104 -4.56 12.46 3.45
N PHE A 105 -5.64 11.72 3.68
CA PHE A 105 -6.86 11.80 2.88
C PHE A 105 -7.80 12.92 3.33
N ASP A 106 -7.68 13.39 4.57
CA ASP A 106 -8.44 14.53 5.08
C ASP A 106 -7.82 15.89 4.74
N GLY A 107 -6.59 15.89 4.22
CA GLY A 107 -5.90 17.08 3.73
C GLY A 107 -4.73 17.52 4.60
N ALA A 108 -4.18 18.69 4.29
CA ALA A 108 -2.97 19.21 4.94
C ALA A 108 -3.16 19.55 6.43
N GLU A 109 -4.30 20.10 6.83
CA GLU A 109 -4.48 20.63 8.19
C GLU A 109 -4.31 19.58 9.32
N PRO A 110 -5.06 18.46 9.36
CA PRO A 110 -4.86 17.46 10.41
C PRO A 110 -3.50 16.77 10.33
N PHE A 111 -2.96 16.64 9.12
CA PHE A 111 -1.66 16.04 8.87
C PHE A 111 -0.52 16.90 9.43
N ASP A 112 -0.52 18.20 9.13
CA ASP A 112 0.50 19.14 9.60
C ASP A 112 0.42 19.33 11.10
N LYS A 113 -0.79 19.46 11.65
CA LYS A 113 -1.02 19.53 13.09
C LYS A 113 -0.42 18.34 13.85
N ALA A 114 -0.51 17.14 13.29
CA ALA A 114 0.08 15.94 13.89
C ALA A 114 1.62 15.96 13.88
N LEU A 115 2.24 16.72 12.96
CA LEU A 115 3.69 16.80 12.77
C LEU A 115 4.32 18.09 13.32
N ASP A 116 3.53 19.04 13.82
CA ASP A 116 3.97 20.38 14.25
C ASP A 116 5.10 20.38 15.29
N SER A 117 5.27 19.30 16.06
CA SER A 117 6.32 19.16 17.07
C SER A 117 7.67 18.68 16.53
N PHE A 118 7.74 18.27 15.26
CA PHE A 118 8.95 17.69 14.67
C PHE A 118 9.78 18.72 13.88
N GLY A 119 11.09 18.51 13.86
CA GLY A 119 12.00 19.28 13.02
C GLY A 119 11.98 18.82 11.57
N PHE A 120 12.16 19.77 10.66
CA PHE A 120 12.22 19.55 9.21
C PHE A 120 13.52 20.11 8.63
N ALA A 121 14.06 19.43 7.62
CA ALA A 121 15.04 19.99 6.70
C ALA A 121 14.39 20.11 5.31
N THR A 122 14.27 21.34 4.81
CA THR A 122 13.71 21.61 3.48
C THR A 122 14.51 20.88 2.40
N LEU A 123 13.79 20.32 1.43
CA LEU A 123 14.36 19.67 0.26
C LEU A 123 13.88 20.36 -1.01
N GLU A 124 14.66 20.24 -2.07
CA GLU A 124 14.24 20.65 -3.40
C GLU A 124 12.96 19.90 -3.83
N PRO A 125 12.05 20.57 -4.56
CA PRO A 125 10.89 19.92 -5.15
C PRO A 125 11.30 18.72 -6.00
N LYS A 126 10.50 17.66 -5.94
CA LYS A 126 10.74 16.48 -6.78
C LYS A 126 10.51 16.85 -8.25
N ALA A 127 11.44 16.48 -9.13
CA ALA A 127 11.23 16.58 -10.57
C ALA A 127 10.00 15.74 -10.96
N LYS A 128 9.16 16.27 -11.85
CA LYS A 128 8.02 15.51 -12.38
C LYS A 128 8.56 14.31 -13.16
N ASP A 129 8.08 13.12 -12.82
CA ASP A 129 8.42 11.91 -13.55
C ASP A 129 7.79 11.98 -14.95
N GLN A 130 8.62 11.93 -15.99
CA GLN A 130 8.20 12.01 -17.39
C GLN A 130 8.05 10.63 -18.03
N SER A 131 8.14 9.55 -17.25
CA SER A 131 8.07 8.20 -17.80
C SER A 131 6.70 7.91 -18.43
N THR A 132 6.63 7.86 -19.75
CA THR A 132 5.54 7.23 -20.49
C THR A 132 5.74 5.72 -20.46
N MET A 133 5.15 5.04 -19.48
CA MET A 133 5.08 3.58 -19.52
C MET A 133 4.05 3.15 -20.58
N GLU A 134 4.45 2.25 -21.47
CA GLU A 134 3.52 1.56 -22.37
C GLU A 134 2.47 0.82 -21.53
N LYS A 135 1.20 1.04 -21.88
CA LYS A 135 0.06 0.40 -21.23
C LYS A 135 -0.29 -0.83 -22.03
N GLN A 136 0.08 -2.00 -21.51
CA GLN A 136 -0.48 -3.26 -21.94
C GLN A 136 -1.93 -3.33 -21.47
N GLU A 137 -2.87 -3.67 -22.36
CA GLU A 137 -4.24 -3.96 -21.97
C GLU A 137 -4.30 -5.26 -21.17
N VAL A 138 -5.25 -5.36 -20.24
CA VAL A 138 -5.47 -6.58 -19.48
C VAL A 138 -6.23 -7.55 -20.39
N GLY A 139 -5.58 -8.65 -20.79
CA GLY A 139 -6.24 -9.73 -21.52
C GLY A 139 -7.22 -10.50 -20.63
N GLU A 140 -8.25 -11.11 -21.22
CA GLU A 140 -9.20 -11.95 -20.48
C GLU A 140 -8.53 -13.19 -19.84
N ASP A 141 -7.39 -13.60 -20.39
CA ASP A 141 -6.54 -14.72 -19.98
C ASP A 141 -5.30 -14.29 -19.17
N ASP A 142 -5.20 -13.02 -18.75
CA ASP A 142 -4.09 -12.55 -17.92
C ASP A 142 -3.98 -13.42 -16.65
N PRO A 143 -2.83 -14.08 -16.39
CA PRO A 143 -2.68 -14.96 -15.23
C PRO A 143 -2.91 -14.25 -13.90
N GLY A 144 -2.71 -12.94 -13.83
CA GLY A 144 -3.01 -12.12 -12.66
C GLY A 144 -4.50 -12.13 -12.26
N LEU A 145 -5.41 -12.45 -13.18
CA LEU A 145 -6.86 -12.50 -12.90
C LEU A 145 -7.29 -13.74 -12.13
N THR A 146 -6.55 -14.85 -12.23
CA THR A 146 -7.04 -16.19 -11.87
C THR A 146 -7.68 -16.30 -10.48
N PRO A 147 -6.99 -15.97 -9.36
CA PRO A 147 -7.60 -16.12 -8.04
C PRO A 147 -8.74 -15.12 -7.79
N PHE A 148 -8.66 -13.92 -8.37
CA PHE A 148 -9.66 -12.87 -8.19
C PHE A 148 -10.96 -13.18 -8.94
N ALA A 149 -10.87 -13.69 -10.17
CA ALA A 149 -12.03 -14.08 -10.97
C ALA A 149 -12.77 -15.26 -10.32
N ALA A 150 -12.04 -16.24 -9.77
CA ALA A 150 -12.63 -17.35 -9.05
C ALA A 150 -13.35 -16.89 -7.77
N ALA A 151 -12.69 -16.09 -6.93
CA ALA A 151 -13.27 -15.53 -5.71
C ALA A 151 -14.51 -14.65 -5.98
N GLN A 152 -14.46 -13.83 -7.04
CA GLN A 152 -15.59 -12.98 -7.44
C GLN A 152 -16.79 -13.82 -7.87
N ARG A 153 -16.58 -14.86 -8.68
CA ARG A 153 -17.66 -15.76 -9.14
C ARG A 153 -18.40 -16.37 -7.96
N ASN A 154 -17.68 -16.71 -6.89
CA ASN A 154 -18.22 -17.35 -5.70
C ASN A 154 -18.69 -16.35 -4.63
N LYS A 155 -18.50 -15.03 -4.85
CA LYS A 155 -18.75 -13.96 -3.85
C LYS A 155 -18.11 -14.32 -2.50
N ALA A 156 -16.90 -14.85 -2.56
CA ALA A 156 -16.27 -15.44 -1.40
C ALA A 156 -15.54 -14.40 -0.56
N GLU A 157 -15.43 -14.67 0.75
CA GLU A 157 -14.48 -13.96 1.59
C GLU A 157 -13.07 -14.48 1.31
N ILE A 158 -12.17 -13.54 1.01
CA ILE A 158 -10.76 -13.82 0.79
C ILE A 158 -9.90 -12.82 1.55
N ARG A 159 -8.63 -13.18 1.74
CA ARG A 159 -7.55 -12.30 2.16
C ARG A 159 -6.66 -11.98 0.97
N ILE A 160 -6.35 -10.70 0.80
CA ILE A 160 -5.34 -10.19 -0.14
C ILE A 160 -4.26 -9.53 0.71
N ALA A 161 -3.01 -9.89 0.49
CA ALA A 161 -1.89 -9.33 1.25
C ALA A 161 -0.70 -9.00 0.36
N LEU A 162 0.07 -8.03 0.83
CA LEU A 162 1.39 -7.71 0.32
C LEU A 162 2.40 -7.94 1.44
N GLU A 163 3.26 -8.95 1.28
CA GLU A 163 4.31 -9.31 2.24
C GLU A 163 5.69 -9.11 1.63
N LEU A 164 6.36 -8.05 2.08
CA LEU A 164 7.72 -7.69 1.72
C LEU A 164 8.63 -7.80 2.96
N PRO A 165 9.97 -7.86 2.80
CA PRO A 165 10.89 -7.99 3.91
C PRO A 165 10.71 -6.92 5.01
N ALA A 166 10.41 -5.68 4.62
CA ALA A 166 10.27 -4.54 5.54
C ALA A 166 8.83 -3.99 5.67
N PHE A 167 7.85 -4.56 4.96
CA PHE A 167 6.48 -4.07 4.92
C PHE A 167 5.50 -5.23 4.78
N LYS A 168 4.47 -5.26 5.61
CA LYS A 168 3.37 -6.24 5.49
C LYS A 168 2.05 -5.55 5.65
N GLN A 169 1.10 -5.83 4.77
CA GLN A 169 -0.25 -5.27 4.81
C GLN A 169 -1.25 -6.28 4.25
N GLU A 170 -2.46 -6.28 4.78
CA GLU A 170 -3.53 -7.14 4.31
C GLU A 170 -4.89 -6.46 4.32
N TRP A 171 -5.77 -7.00 3.51
CA TRP A 171 -7.20 -6.80 3.52
C TRP A 171 -7.89 -8.15 3.53
N SER A 172 -9.03 -8.25 4.21
CA SER A 172 -9.91 -9.41 4.15
C SER A 172 -11.36 -8.96 3.98
N GLY A 173 -12.13 -9.68 3.17
CA GLY A 173 -13.55 -9.43 3.01
C GLY A 173 -14.12 -10.10 1.76
N GLU A 174 -15.42 -9.90 1.54
CA GLU A 174 -16.12 -10.39 0.36
C GLU A 174 -15.56 -9.75 -0.92
N MET A 175 -15.12 -10.60 -1.85
CA MET A 175 -14.53 -10.20 -3.12
C MET A 175 -15.47 -9.30 -3.93
N PRO A 176 -15.11 -8.03 -4.22
CA PRO A 176 -15.91 -7.17 -5.07
C PRO A 176 -15.76 -7.54 -6.55
N GLU A 177 -16.47 -6.81 -7.41
CA GLU A 177 -16.21 -6.84 -8.85
C GLU A 177 -14.76 -6.41 -9.16
N VAL A 178 -14.04 -7.27 -9.88
CA VAL A 178 -12.73 -7.02 -10.48
C VAL A 178 -12.92 -6.17 -11.71
N ARG A 179 -12.22 -5.04 -11.78
CA ARG A 179 -12.37 -4.05 -12.86
C ARG A 179 -11.06 -3.86 -13.60
N PRO A 180 -10.84 -4.55 -14.73
CA PRO A 180 -9.73 -4.23 -15.63
C PRO A 180 -9.89 -2.80 -16.15
N SER A 181 -8.86 -1.97 -15.97
CA SER A 181 -8.87 -0.60 -16.48
C SER A 181 -7.47 -0.05 -16.64
N ARG A 182 -7.19 0.60 -17.78
CA ARG A 182 -5.94 1.34 -18.05
C ARG A 182 -4.66 0.50 -17.84
N GLY A 183 -4.73 -0.81 -18.11
CA GLY A 183 -3.62 -1.75 -17.94
C GLY A 183 -3.43 -2.29 -16.52
N PHE A 184 -4.45 -2.16 -15.67
CA PHE A 184 -4.46 -2.72 -14.32
C PHE A 184 -5.69 -3.59 -14.09
N ILE A 185 -5.50 -4.71 -13.40
CA ILE A 185 -6.53 -5.46 -12.69
C ILE A 185 -6.79 -4.72 -11.38
N ASN A 186 -8.02 -4.24 -11.17
CA ASN A 186 -8.36 -3.46 -9.99
C ASN A 186 -9.37 -4.19 -9.10
N VAL A 187 -9.09 -4.19 -7.79
CA VAL A 187 -10.02 -4.64 -6.74
C VAL A 187 -10.24 -3.46 -5.80
N MET A 188 -11.48 -2.97 -5.71
CA MET A 188 -11.77 -1.69 -5.06
C MET A 188 -12.91 -1.83 -4.04
N LYS A 189 -12.64 -1.43 -2.81
CA LYS A 189 -13.58 -1.21 -1.71
C LYS A 189 -13.32 0.16 -1.09
N PRO A 190 -14.25 0.72 -0.30
CA PRO A 190 -14.05 2.03 0.34
C PRO A 190 -12.78 2.16 1.20
N ASP A 191 -12.29 1.03 1.74
CA ASP A 191 -11.13 0.94 2.61
C ASP A 191 -9.93 0.23 1.97
N PHE A 192 -10.06 -0.33 0.76
CA PHE A 192 -9.01 -1.14 0.13
C PHE A 192 -8.97 -0.95 -1.37
N HIS A 193 -7.78 -0.68 -1.89
CA HIS A 193 -7.51 -0.75 -3.32
C HIS A 193 -6.33 -1.70 -3.60
N LEU A 194 -6.51 -2.55 -4.60
CA LEU A 194 -5.43 -3.23 -5.30
C LEU A 194 -5.38 -2.71 -6.73
N HIS A 195 -4.19 -2.31 -7.17
CA HIS A 195 -3.87 -2.09 -8.57
C HIS A 195 -2.79 -3.08 -8.97
N LEU A 196 -3.13 -4.08 -9.77
CA LEU A 196 -2.18 -5.06 -10.30
C LEU A 196 -1.95 -4.82 -11.79
N LYS A 197 -0.74 -4.42 -12.16
CA LYS A 197 -0.38 -4.14 -13.56
C LYS A 197 -0.44 -5.42 -14.40
N ALA A 198 -1.05 -5.33 -15.58
CA ALA A 198 -1.14 -6.42 -16.55
C ALA A 198 0.24 -7.04 -16.83
N GLY A 199 0.27 -8.37 -17.01
CA GLY A 199 1.48 -9.12 -17.33
C GLY A 199 2.55 -9.21 -16.24
N HIS A 200 2.35 -8.63 -15.04
CA HIS A 200 3.36 -8.69 -13.97
C HIS A 200 3.26 -9.95 -13.10
N VAL A 201 2.14 -10.68 -13.20
CA VAL A 201 2.00 -12.03 -12.64
C VAL A 201 2.02 -13.00 -13.81
N ALA A 202 3.06 -13.83 -13.87
CA ALA A 202 3.19 -14.86 -14.89
C ALA A 202 2.47 -16.17 -14.47
N SER A 203 2.45 -16.47 -13.17
CA SER A 203 1.77 -17.63 -12.62
C SER A 203 1.53 -17.50 -11.12
N TRP A 204 0.82 -18.47 -10.54
CA TRP A 204 0.61 -18.55 -9.10
C TRP A 204 1.15 -19.87 -8.56
N ARG A 205 1.90 -19.80 -7.46
CA ARG A 205 2.25 -20.98 -6.67
C ARG A 205 1.14 -21.26 -5.67
N GLU A 206 0.48 -22.39 -5.85
CA GLU A 206 -0.62 -22.82 -4.98
C GLU A 206 -0.13 -23.69 -3.82
N ILE A 207 -0.59 -23.39 -2.61
CA ILE A 207 -0.35 -24.17 -1.40
C ILE A 207 -1.68 -24.48 -0.73
N ARG A 208 -1.98 -25.76 -0.57
CA ARG A 208 -3.17 -26.25 0.12
C ARG A 208 -2.81 -26.73 1.53
N LYS A 209 -3.56 -26.29 2.52
CA LYS A 209 -3.44 -26.74 3.92
C LYS A 209 -4.83 -26.99 4.48
N GLY A 210 -5.23 -28.26 4.53
CA GLY A 210 -6.61 -28.62 4.87
C GLY A 210 -7.59 -28.00 3.86
N ASP A 211 -8.52 -27.18 4.36
CA ASP A 211 -9.48 -26.45 3.54
C ASP A 211 -9.01 -25.06 3.11
N ASP A 212 -7.82 -24.63 3.52
CA ASP A 212 -7.25 -23.36 3.09
C ASP A 212 -6.44 -23.51 1.80
N LEU A 213 -6.61 -22.55 0.90
CA LEU A 213 -5.84 -22.40 -0.33
C LEU A 213 -5.15 -21.04 -0.32
N THR A 214 -3.84 -21.04 -0.58
CA THR A 214 -3.01 -19.84 -0.68
C THR A 214 -2.31 -19.79 -2.03
N PHE A 215 -2.40 -18.66 -2.70
CA PHE A 215 -1.75 -18.35 -3.96
C PHE A 215 -0.65 -17.32 -3.71
N TYR A 216 0.58 -17.64 -4.10
CA TYR A 216 1.70 -16.70 -4.13
C TYR A 216 1.94 -16.28 -5.57
N ALA A 217 1.84 -14.98 -5.87
CA ALA A 217 2.05 -14.47 -7.22
C ALA A 217 3.53 -14.56 -7.61
N LEU A 218 3.80 -15.18 -8.76
CA LEU A 218 5.13 -15.31 -9.34
C LEU A 218 5.28 -14.42 -10.57
N ASN A 219 6.44 -13.78 -10.71
CA ASN A 219 6.82 -13.03 -11.92
C ASN A 219 7.31 -13.97 -13.04
N GLU A 220 7.73 -13.43 -14.18
CA GLU A 220 8.25 -14.20 -15.32
C GLU A 220 9.50 -15.03 -14.99
N ALA A 221 10.31 -14.60 -14.02
CA ALA A 221 11.49 -15.34 -13.56
C ALA A 221 11.14 -16.48 -12.58
N GLY A 222 9.88 -16.56 -12.14
CA GLY A 222 9.42 -17.52 -11.14
C GLY A 222 9.64 -17.07 -9.69
N ASP A 223 10.06 -15.83 -9.46
CA ASP A 223 10.23 -15.27 -8.11
C ASP A 223 8.91 -14.75 -7.55
N GLU A 224 8.75 -14.85 -6.24
CA GLU A 224 7.59 -14.28 -5.54
C GLU A 224 7.61 -12.75 -5.59
N THR A 225 6.47 -12.18 -5.98
CA THR A 225 6.26 -10.73 -6.03
C THR A 225 5.98 -10.12 -4.65
N GLY A 226 5.65 -10.95 -3.67
CA GLY A 226 5.11 -10.56 -2.36
C GLY A 226 3.58 -10.42 -2.32
N LEU A 227 2.88 -10.44 -3.47
CA LEU A 227 1.42 -10.47 -3.51
C LEU A 227 0.91 -11.88 -3.20
N ILE A 228 -0.01 -11.97 -2.24
CA ILE A 228 -0.59 -13.22 -1.74
C ILE A 228 -2.11 -13.10 -1.75
N VAL A 229 -2.79 -14.14 -2.24
CA VAL A 229 -4.24 -14.29 -2.13
C VAL A 229 -4.55 -15.59 -1.41
N SER A 230 -5.44 -15.57 -0.42
CA SER A 230 -5.75 -16.76 0.37
C SER A 230 -7.21 -16.78 0.84
N GLY A 231 -7.73 -17.97 1.09
CA GLY A 231 -9.08 -18.17 1.61
C GLY A 231 -9.40 -19.65 1.68
N ASN A 232 -10.65 -19.98 2.04
CA ASN A 232 -11.14 -21.35 1.95
C ASN A 232 -11.07 -21.83 0.48
N LYS A 233 -10.77 -23.11 0.22
CA LYS A 233 -10.70 -23.69 -1.13
C LYS A 233 -11.98 -23.47 -1.93
N GLU A 234 -13.15 -23.45 -1.29
CA GLU A 234 -14.45 -23.18 -1.91
C GLU A 234 -14.54 -21.75 -2.45
N ALA A 235 -13.72 -20.82 -1.96
CA ALA A 235 -13.62 -19.49 -2.53
C ALA A 235 -13.08 -19.51 -3.98
N PHE A 236 -12.33 -20.54 -4.37
CA PHE A 236 -11.59 -20.56 -5.63
C PHE A 236 -12.02 -21.67 -6.60
N GLN A 237 -12.90 -22.58 -6.18
CA GLN A 237 -13.33 -23.76 -6.94
C GLN A 237 -14.63 -23.52 -7.72
#